data_AF-A0A3A9GUP1-F1
#
_entry.id   AF-A0A3A9GUP1-F1
#
_cell.length_a   1.000
_cell.length_b   1.000
_cell.length_c   1.000
_cell.angle_alpha   90.00
_cell.angle_beta   90.00
_cell.angle_gamma   90.00
#
_symmetry.space_group_name_H-M   'P 1'
#
loop_
_entity.id
_entity.type
_entity.pdbx_description
1 polymer ?
#
loop_
_entity_poly.entity_id
_entity_poly.type
_entity_poly.pdbx_seq_one_letter_code
_entity_poly.pdbx_strand_id
1 'polypeptide(L)' 'MREGRYAGKGYRQLLIDNYIVIFRINEADKTVYVVTIQYQGRNI' A
#
# COMPACT_ATOMS: atom_id res chain seq x y z
N MET A 1 -4.18 -13.06 -16.36
CA MET A 1 -3.35 -11.89 -16.00
C MET A 1 -3.80 -11.46 -14.60
N ARG A 2 -2.95 -11.62 -13.57
CA ARG A 2 -3.31 -11.34 -12.16
C ARG A 2 -3.18 -9.85 -11.91
N GLU A 3 -4.20 -9.08 -12.29
CA GLU A 3 -4.32 -7.71 -11.83
C GLU A 3 -4.49 -7.74 -10.32
N GLY A 4 -3.51 -7.18 -9.61
CA GLY A 4 -3.52 -7.11 -8.15
C GLY A 4 -4.80 -6.46 -7.67
N ARG A 5 -5.38 -7.02 -6.60
CA ARG A 5 -6.69 -6.71 -5.98
C ARG A 5 -6.95 -5.22 -5.65
N TYR A 6 -5.97 -4.34 -5.86
CA TYR A 6 -5.98 -2.91 -5.54
C TYR A 6 -5.81 -1.99 -6.77
N ALA A 7 -5.58 -2.52 -7.98
CA ALA A 7 -5.31 -1.73 -9.18
C ALA A 7 -6.49 -0.85 -9.65
N GLY A 8 -7.72 -1.13 -9.19
CA GLY A 8 -8.92 -0.40 -9.61
C GLY A 8 -9.31 0.83 -8.77
N LYS A 9 -8.55 1.18 -7.70
CA LYS A 9 -8.94 2.27 -6.78
C LYS A 9 -7.82 3.27 -6.44
N GLY A 10 -6.68 3.23 -7.14
CA GLY A 10 -5.55 4.14 -6.91
C GLY A 10 -4.74 3.86 -5.63
N TYR A 11 -5.01 2.75 -4.95
CA TYR A 11 -4.25 2.30 -3.80
C TYR A 11 -3.07 1.44 -4.25
N ARG A 12 -1.89 1.76 -3.73
CA ARG A 12 -0.63 1.06 -3.96
C ARG A 12 -0.20 0.41 -2.64
N GLN A 13 0.43 -0.74 -2.76
CA GLN A 13 1.02 -1.44 -1.62
C GLN A 13 2.55 -1.40 -1.74
N LEU A 14 3.23 -1.16 -0.63
CA LEU A 14 4.69 -1.22 -0.52
C LEU A 14 5.03 -2.20 0.59
N LEU A 15 5.86 -3.18 0.25
CA LEU A 15 6.42 -4.16 1.17
C LEU A 15 7.80 -3.67 1.60
N ILE A 16 7.99 -3.44 2.90
CA ILE A 16 9.27 -3.06 3.51
C ILE A 16 9.54 -4.05 4.64
N ASP A 17 10.49 -4.95 4.46
CA ASP A 17 10.78 -6.04 5.39
C ASP A 17 9.51 -6.82 5.79
N ASN A 18 9.08 -6.69 7.05
CA ASN A 18 7.89 -7.29 7.61
C ASN A 18 6.71 -6.30 7.70
N TYR A 19 6.77 -5.18 7.00
CA TYR A 19 5.70 -4.18 6.98
C TYR A 19 5.07 -4.10 5.59
N ILE A 20 3.74 -4.09 5.57
CA ILE A 20 2.94 -3.79 4.39
C ILE A 20 2.33 -2.41 4.59
N VAL A 21 2.72 -1.47 3.75
CA VAL A 21 2.15 -0.13 3.71
C VAL A 21 1.16 -0.06 2.56
N ILE A 22 -0.08 0.34 2.85
CA ILE A 22 -1.08 0.63 1.83
C ILE A 22 -1.27 2.14 1.80
N PHE A 23 -1.04 2.74 0.64
CA PHE A 23 -1.11 4.18 0.45
C PHE A 23 -1.80 4.53 -0.88
N ARG A 24 -2.22 5.78 -1.03
CA ARG A 24 -2.69 6.33 -2.30
C ARG A 24 -1.98 7.65 -2.58
N ILE A 25 -1.85 7.98 -3.85
CA ILE A 25 -1.27 9.25 -4.29
C ILE A 25 -2.39 10.11 -4.85
N ASN A 26 -2.52 11.32 -4.34
CA ASN A 26 -3.32 12.36 -4.97
C ASN A 26 -2.38 13.18 -5.86
N GLU A 27 -2.46 12.97 -7.17
CA GLU A 27 -1.58 13.62 -8.14
C GLU A 27 -1.86 15.12 -8.31
N ALA A 28 -3.11 15.57 -8.10
CA ALA A 28 -3.49 16.98 -8.18
C ALA A 28 -2.80 17.80 -7.08
N ASP A 29 -2.84 17.28 -5.84
CA ASP A 29 -2.24 17.92 -4.68
C ASP A 29 -0.81 17.44 -4.39
N LYS A 30 -0.25 16.58 -5.26
CA LYS A 30 1.05 15.91 -5.08
C LYS A 30 1.26 15.33 -3.67
N THR A 31 0.18 14.83 -3.08
CA THR A 31 0.14 14.39 -1.67
C THR A 31 -0.01 12.89 -1.57
N VAL A 32 0.78 12.26 -0.70
CA VAL A 32 0.71 10.81 -0.44
C VAL A 32 -0.06 10.56 0.84
N TYR A 33 -1.15 9.81 0.75
CA TYR A 33 -1.95 9.40 1.89
C TYR A 33 -1.62 7.97 2.28
N VAL A 34 -1.03 7.78 3.45
CA VAL A 34 -0.84 6.45 4.03
C VAL A 34 -2.15 6.05 4.71
N VAL A 35 -2.77 4.97 4.23
CA VAL A 35 -4.06 4.48 4.73
C VAL A 35 -3.84 3.60 5.95
N THR A 36 -2.89 2.66 5.83
CA THR A 36 -2.57 1.73 6.89
C THR A 36 -1.14 1.22 6.74
N ILE A 37 -0.53 0.91 7.87
CA ILE A 37 0.75 0.22 7.97
C ILE A 37 0.46 -1.04 8.78
N GLN A 38 0.69 -2.20 8.17
CA GLN A 38 0.47 -3.49 8.80
C GLN A 38 1.83 -4.14 9.03
N TYR A 39 2.09 -4.56 10.26
CA TYR A 39 3.22 -5.44 10.53
C TYR A 39 2.79 -6.88 10.21
N GLN A 40 3.37 -7.45 9.18
CA GLN A 40 3.23 -8.84 8.77
C GLN A 40 4.09 -9.79 9.62
N GLY A 41 4.43 -9.39 10.84
CA GLY A 41 5.32 -10.09 11.76
C GLY A 41 5.24 -11.60 11.62
N ARG A 42 6.34 -12.20 11.13
CA ARG A 42 6.57 -13.61 11.35
C ARG A 42 6.72 -13.77 12.86
N ASN A 43 5.66 -14.23 13.51
CA ASN A 43 5.77 -14.81 14.83
C ASN A 43 6.67 -16.04 14.67
N ILE A 44 7.94 -15.90 15.04
CA ILE A 44 8.87 -17.04 15.19
C ILE A 44 8.54 -17.81 16.46
#